data_AF-A0A6I8NWK6-F1
#
_entry.id   AF-A0A6I8NWK6-F1
#
_cell.length_a   1.000
_cell.length_b   1.000
_cell.length_c   1.000
_cell.angle_alpha   90.00
_cell.angle_beta   90.00
_cell.angle_gamma   90.00
#
_symmetry.space_group_name_H-M   'P 1'
#
loop_
_entity.id
_entity.type
_entity.pdbx_description
1 polymer ?
#
loop_
_entity_poly.entity_id
_entity_poly.type
_entity_poly.pdbx_seq_one_letter_code
_entity_poly.pdbx_strand_id
1 'polypeptide(L)'
;VAAVVVTRYKSKQLSRKQSQQLELLESELRKEIRDGFAELQMDKLDVVDSFGTVPFLDYKHFALRTFFPESGDFTHIFYEDIHGRDTSDKNESLIALDGLICNKSFLVTVIHTLEKQKNFSVKDRCLFASFLTIALQTKLVYLTNILEVLTKDLMEQSSNLQPKLMLRRTESVVEKLLTNWMSVCLSGFLRETVGEPFYLLVTTLNQKINKGPVDVITCKALYTLNEDWLLWQVPDFNTVALNVVFEKIPENESADVCRTIPVNVLDCDTIGQAKEKIFQAFLSKNGSLYGLQLNEIGLELQLDGCQKELLDIDNSSVTLEDGIMKLNTIGHYEISNGATLSVFKKINFTSDMEYSDEHCHLILPDSEAFQDVQGKRHKGKHKFKVKEMYLTKLLSTKVAIHSVLEKLFRSIWSLPNNRAPVAIKYFFDFLDAQAELKKITDPDVVHIWKTNSLPLRFWVNILKNPQFVFDIKKTPHIDGCLSVIAQAFMDAFSLAEQQLGKEAPTNKLLYAKDIPNYKEEVKSYYKAIRDLPPLSTSEIEEFLTQESKKHENEFNEEVALTEIYKYIIKYFDEIINKLERERGLEDARKQLLKVKDLFDEKKKCKWMR
;
A
#
# COMPACT_ATOMS: atom_id res chain seq x y z
N VAL A 1 51.19 -52.31 -6.06
CA VAL A 1 51.57 -51.61 -4.80
C VAL A 1 51.59 -50.09 -4.97
N ALA A 2 52.34 -49.53 -5.92
CA ALA A 2 52.42 -48.07 -6.14
C ALA A 2 51.05 -47.39 -6.38
N ALA A 3 50.17 -47.95 -7.21
CA ALA A 3 48.83 -47.40 -7.45
C ALA A 3 47.97 -47.34 -6.17
N VAL A 4 48.03 -48.36 -5.31
CA VAL A 4 47.30 -48.41 -4.03
C VAL A 4 47.83 -47.35 -3.05
N VAL A 5 49.14 -47.14 -3.02
CA VAL A 5 49.79 -46.11 -2.20
C VAL A 5 49.39 -44.70 -2.68
N VAL A 6 49.40 -44.46 -3.99
CA VAL A 6 48.99 -43.18 -4.60
C VAL A 6 47.50 -42.90 -4.33
N THR A 7 46.62 -43.89 -4.48
CA THR A 7 45.18 -43.72 -4.21
C THR A 7 44.91 -43.47 -2.73
N ARG A 8 45.58 -44.17 -1.82
CA ARG A 8 45.48 -43.90 -0.36
C ARG A 8 46.01 -42.51 0.00
N TYR A 9 47.10 -42.07 -0.61
CA TYR A 9 47.65 -40.73 -0.40
C TYR A 9 46.70 -39.64 -0.91
N LYS A 10 46.16 -39.79 -2.13
CA LYS A 10 45.16 -38.86 -2.69
C LYS A 10 43.88 -38.83 -1.86
N SER A 11 43.40 -39.97 -1.37
CA SER A 11 42.23 -40.05 -0.48
C SER A 11 42.47 -39.33 0.85
N LYS A 12 43.65 -39.51 1.47
CA LYS A 12 44.02 -38.80 2.71
C LYS A 12 44.19 -37.29 2.49
N GLN A 13 44.73 -36.87 1.35
CA GLN A 13 44.79 -35.45 0.97
C GLN A 13 43.39 -34.87 0.73
N LEU A 14 42.51 -35.59 0.06
CA LEU A 14 41.14 -35.16 -0.18
C LEU A 14 40.37 -35.02 1.14
N SER A 15 40.48 -35.99 2.03
CA SER A 15 39.86 -35.94 3.37
C SER A 15 40.38 -34.78 4.21
N ARG A 16 41.69 -34.47 4.15
CA ARG A 16 42.25 -33.27 4.80
C ARG A 16 41.69 -31.97 4.22
N LYS A 17 41.62 -31.86 2.88
CA LYS A 17 41.03 -30.69 2.21
C LYS A 17 39.55 -30.53 2.57
N GLN A 18 38.80 -31.63 2.64
CA GLN A 18 37.40 -31.63 3.07
C GLN A 18 37.25 -31.18 4.53
N SER A 19 38.09 -31.66 5.44
CA SER A 19 38.08 -31.23 6.86
C SER A 19 38.37 -29.73 6.99
N GLN A 20 39.38 -29.22 6.27
CA GLN A 20 39.71 -27.79 6.27
C GLN A 20 38.58 -26.94 5.70
N GLN A 21 37.92 -27.41 4.63
CA GLN A 21 36.74 -26.73 4.08
C GLN A 21 35.57 -26.73 5.07
N LEU A 22 35.34 -27.83 5.80
CA LEU A 22 34.31 -27.91 6.83
C LEU A 22 34.60 -27.00 8.03
N GLU A 23 35.85 -26.91 8.48
CA GLU A 23 36.26 -26.00 9.57
C GLU A 23 36.10 -24.53 9.18
N LEU A 24 36.46 -24.16 7.95
CA LEU A 24 36.24 -22.81 7.43
C LEU A 24 34.75 -22.49 7.35
N LEU A 25 33.95 -23.41 6.80
CA LEU A 25 32.50 -23.25 6.73
C LEU A 25 31.89 -23.09 8.13
N GLU A 26 32.27 -23.94 9.09
CA GLU A 26 31.80 -23.86 10.46
C GLU A 26 32.18 -22.51 11.12
N SER A 27 33.39 -22.02 10.88
CA SER A 27 33.84 -20.72 11.37
C SER A 27 33.04 -19.56 10.78
N GLU A 28 32.78 -19.58 9.47
CA GLU A 28 31.94 -18.59 8.78
C GLU A 28 30.51 -18.59 9.37
N LEU A 29 29.90 -19.78 9.52
CA LEU A 29 28.56 -19.94 10.09
C LEU A 29 28.48 -19.40 11.53
N ARG A 30 29.46 -19.72 12.38
CA ARG A 30 29.50 -19.24 13.76
C ARG A 30 29.65 -17.73 13.85
N LYS A 31 30.46 -17.13 12.96
CA LYS A 31 30.63 -15.68 12.89
C LYS A 31 29.31 -15.02 12.50
N GLU A 32 28.65 -15.50 11.46
CA GLU A 32 27.40 -14.93 10.97
C GLU A 32 26.26 -15.00 12.01
N ILE A 33 26.13 -16.12 12.71
CA ILE A 33 25.17 -16.26 13.81
C ILE A 33 25.49 -15.29 14.95
N ARG A 34 26.78 -15.15 15.30
CA ARG A 34 27.22 -14.25 16.37
C ARG A 34 26.98 -12.79 16.00
N ASP A 35 27.29 -12.40 14.77
CA ASP A 35 27.12 -11.04 14.27
C ASP A 35 25.62 -10.68 14.23
N GLY A 36 24.76 -11.59 13.73
CA GLY A 36 23.31 -11.42 13.76
C GLY A 36 22.74 -11.31 15.19
N PHE A 37 23.28 -12.09 16.14
CA PHE A 37 22.90 -11.97 17.55
C PHE A 37 23.38 -10.66 18.18
N ALA A 38 24.63 -10.26 17.92
CA ALA A 38 25.18 -9.02 18.44
C ALA A 38 24.40 -7.80 17.93
N GLU A 39 24.05 -7.78 16.63
CA GLU A 39 23.21 -6.74 16.06
C GLU A 39 21.86 -6.66 16.76
N LEU A 40 21.17 -7.78 16.98
CA LEU A 40 19.89 -7.79 17.71
C LEU A 40 19.97 -7.18 19.12
N GLN A 41 21.13 -7.25 19.77
CA GLN A 41 21.35 -6.66 21.10
C GLN A 41 21.82 -5.20 21.03
N MET A 42 22.47 -4.81 19.93
CA MET A 42 23.13 -3.51 19.77
C MET A 42 22.33 -2.52 18.93
N ASP A 43 21.30 -2.96 18.20
CA ASP A 43 20.45 -2.12 17.35
C ASP A 43 19.82 -1.03 18.23
N LYS A 44 20.37 0.18 18.15
CA LYS A 44 19.79 1.34 18.81
C LYS A 44 18.55 1.73 18.02
N LEU A 45 17.50 2.18 18.71
CA LEU A 45 16.50 2.99 18.04
C LEU A 45 17.23 4.24 17.54
N ASP A 46 17.58 4.25 16.26
CA ASP A 46 17.90 5.50 15.60
C ASP A 46 16.61 6.30 15.62
N VAL A 47 16.59 7.30 16.51
CA VAL A 47 15.50 8.27 16.61
C VAL A 47 15.40 8.89 15.24
N VAL A 48 14.34 8.54 14.52
CA VAL A 48 14.07 9.13 13.22
C VAL A 48 13.76 10.60 13.49
N ASP A 49 14.59 11.50 12.96
CA ASP A 49 14.35 12.92 13.03
C ASP A 49 12.92 13.20 12.58
N SER A 50 12.26 14.16 13.25
CA SER A 50 10.96 14.65 12.82
C SER A 50 11.06 14.98 11.33
N PHE A 51 10.44 14.16 10.49
CA PHE A 51 10.24 14.54 9.10
C PHE A 51 9.52 15.90 9.11
N GLY A 52 9.80 16.73 8.11
CA GLY A 52 9.08 17.99 7.94
C GLY A 52 7.58 17.74 7.69
N THR A 53 6.98 18.53 6.82
CA THR A 53 5.54 18.37 6.52
C THR A 53 5.25 17.00 5.90
N VAL A 54 4.32 16.24 6.49
CA VAL A 54 3.84 14.96 5.92
C VAL A 54 3.20 15.23 4.56
N PRO A 55 3.60 14.53 3.48
CA PRO A 55 3.15 14.81 2.12
C PRO A 55 1.77 14.18 1.85
N PHE A 56 0.74 14.64 2.56
CA PHE A 56 -0.63 14.19 2.34
C PHE A 56 -1.12 14.54 0.93
N LEU A 57 -1.81 13.59 0.30
CA LEU A 57 -2.59 13.86 -0.90
C LEU A 57 -3.83 14.69 -0.58
N ASP A 58 -4.25 15.50 -1.55
CA ASP A 58 -5.56 16.15 -1.49
C ASP A 58 -6.69 15.12 -1.41
N TYR A 59 -7.81 15.54 -0.82
CA TYR A 59 -8.97 14.68 -0.61
C TYR A 59 -9.43 13.97 -1.89
N LYS A 60 -9.53 14.70 -3.01
CA LYS A 60 -9.93 14.13 -4.30
C LYS A 60 -9.05 12.96 -4.75
N HIS A 61 -7.73 13.08 -4.59
CA HIS A 61 -6.79 12.04 -4.97
C HIS A 61 -6.87 10.83 -4.02
N PHE A 62 -6.99 11.09 -2.71
CA PHE A 62 -7.20 10.04 -1.71
C PHE A 62 -8.49 9.24 -1.97
N ALA A 63 -9.60 9.95 -2.19
CA ALA A 63 -10.90 9.35 -2.45
C ALA A 63 -10.88 8.54 -3.75
N LEU A 64 -10.37 9.09 -4.86
CA LEU A 64 -10.30 8.39 -6.14
C LEU A 64 -9.41 7.14 -6.10
N ARG A 65 -8.25 7.21 -5.43
CA ARG A 65 -7.38 6.03 -5.22
C ARG A 65 -8.07 4.95 -4.39
N THR A 66 -8.97 5.32 -3.48
CA THR A 66 -9.76 4.35 -2.70
C THR A 66 -10.96 3.80 -3.48
N PHE A 67 -11.67 4.67 -4.20
CA PHE A 67 -12.85 4.31 -4.98
C PHE A 67 -12.48 3.42 -6.16
N PHE A 68 -11.34 3.71 -6.79
CA PHE A 68 -10.83 3.04 -7.97
C PHE A 68 -9.33 2.69 -7.83
N PRO A 69 -8.99 1.61 -7.10
CA PRO A 69 -7.59 1.23 -6.88
C PRO A 69 -6.91 0.63 -8.12
N GLU A 70 -7.68 0.14 -9.10
CA GLU A 70 -7.20 -0.58 -10.29
C GLU A 70 -7.41 0.19 -11.61
N SER A 71 -7.86 1.44 -11.55
CA SER A 71 -8.42 2.14 -12.72
C SER A 71 -7.43 2.79 -13.68
N GLY A 72 -6.13 2.89 -13.35
CA GLY A 72 -5.19 3.62 -14.20
C GLY A 72 -5.63 5.07 -14.44
N ASP A 73 -5.25 5.63 -15.59
CA ASP A 73 -5.36 7.07 -15.86
C ASP A 73 -6.80 7.62 -15.92
N PHE A 74 -7.87 6.84 -16.10
CA PHE A 74 -9.20 7.42 -16.37
C PHE A 74 -9.82 8.21 -15.22
N THR A 75 -9.26 8.18 -14.01
CA THR A 75 -9.82 8.91 -12.86
C THR A 75 -9.78 10.43 -13.02
N HIS A 76 -8.96 10.96 -13.93
CA HIS A 76 -8.85 12.40 -14.21
C HIS A 76 -10.17 13.04 -14.64
N ILE A 77 -11.03 12.29 -15.34
CA ILE A 77 -12.34 12.76 -15.82
C ILE A 77 -13.26 13.22 -14.69
N PHE A 78 -13.02 12.74 -13.46
CA PHE A 78 -13.84 13.09 -12.30
C PHE A 78 -13.44 14.43 -11.68
N TYR A 79 -12.34 15.09 -12.10
CA TYR A 79 -11.93 16.38 -11.53
C TYR A 79 -11.42 17.43 -12.54
N GLU A 80 -11.09 17.08 -13.79
CA GLU A 80 -10.51 18.03 -14.77
C GLU A 80 -11.48 19.12 -15.27
N ASP A 81 -12.77 18.81 -15.39
CA ASP A 81 -13.76 19.69 -16.08
C ASP A 81 -14.48 20.69 -15.17
N ILE A 82 -14.05 20.88 -13.92
CA ILE A 82 -14.80 21.68 -12.93
C ILE A 82 -14.75 23.19 -13.22
N HIS A 83 -13.67 23.69 -13.87
CA HIS A 83 -13.45 25.12 -14.09
C HIS A 83 -13.76 25.64 -15.50
N GLY A 84 -14.14 24.78 -16.44
CA GLY A 84 -14.37 25.13 -17.85
C GLY A 84 -15.82 25.12 -18.33
N ARG A 85 -16.79 24.84 -17.44
CA ARG A 85 -18.19 24.69 -17.86
C ARG A 85 -18.90 26.04 -17.95
N ASP A 86 -19.40 26.29 -19.16
CA ASP A 86 -20.44 27.27 -19.44
C ASP A 86 -21.69 26.87 -18.62
N THR A 87 -22.00 27.62 -17.57
CA THR A 87 -23.15 27.39 -16.66
C THR A 87 -24.52 27.53 -17.34
N SER A 88 -24.54 27.70 -18.68
CA SER A 88 -25.71 27.97 -19.49
C SER A 88 -26.35 26.72 -20.12
N ASP A 89 -25.64 25.59 -20.24
CA ASP A 89 -26.19 24.35 -20.81
C ASP A 89 -26.66 23.40 -19.69
N LYS A 90 -27.82 23.71 -19.09
CA LYS A 90 -28.44 22.83 -18.10
C LYS A 90 -28.72 21.46 -18.72
N ASN A 91 -27.97 20.45 -18.30
CA ASN A 91 -28.15 19.10 -18.83
C ASN A 91 -29.42 18.45 -18.24
N GLU A 92 -30.58 18.77 -18.80
CA GLU A 92 -31.90 18.31 -18.33
C GLU A 92 -31.97 16.80 -18.14
N SER A 93 -31.29 16.03 -19.00
CA SER A 93 -31.19 14.57 -18.90
C SER A 93 -30.52 14.09 -17.60
N LEU A 94 -29.45 14.77 -17.16
CA LEU A 94 -28.73 14.45 -15.92
C LEU A 94 -29.48 14.94 -14.69
N ILE A 95 -30.15 16.09 -14.76
CA ILE A 95 -31.02 16.57 -13.67
C ILE A 95 -32.16 15.57 -13.42
N ALA A 96 -32.80 15.09 -14.49
CA ALA A 96 -33.85 14.09 -14.39
C ALA A 96 -33.33 12.75 -13.82
N LEU A 97 -32.13 12.33 -14.24
CA LEU A 97 -31.49 11.13 -13.70
C LEU A 97 -31.10 11.29 -12.22
N ASP A 98 -30.53 12.42 -11.82
CA ASP A 98 -30.19 12.71 -10.42
C ASP A 98 -31.43 12.65 -9.52
N GLY A 99 -32.54 13.28 -9.96
CA GLY A 99 -33.82 13.20 -9.27
C GLY A 99 -34.32 11.76 -9.10
N LEU A 100 -34.13 10.92 -10.12
CA LEU A 100 -34.50 9.51 -10.09
C LEU A 100 -33.58 8.68 -9.17
N ILE A 101 -32.27 8.94 -9.16
CA ILE A 101 -31.30 8.32 -8.23
C ILE A 101 -31.59 8.74 -6.78
N CYS A 102 -32.12 9.95 -6.56
CA CYS A 102 -32.60 10.43 -5.27
C CYS A 102 -33.96 9.83 -4.83
N ASN A 103 -34.58 8.98 -5.65
CA ASN A 103 -35.71 8.17 -5.23
C ASN A 103 -35.21 6.86 -4.57
N LYS A 104 -35.37 6.79 -3.25
CA LYS A 104 -34.89 5.66 -2.42
C LYS A 104 -35.35 4.30 -2.94
N SER A 105 -36.64 4.14 -3.21
CA SER A 105 -37.20 2.86 -3.64
C SER A 105 -36.68 2.47 -5.02
N PHE A 106 -36.58 3.43 -5.94
CA PHE A 106 -36.00 3.19 -7.26
C PHE A 106 -34.54 2.73 -7.18
N LEU A 107 -33.69 3.46 -6.45
CA LEU A 107 -32.26 3.17 -6.37
C LEU A 107 -32.00 1.78 -5.77
N VAL A 108 -32.70 1.43 -4.69
CA VAL A 108 -32.62 0.11 -4.06
C VAL A 108 -33.05 -0.98 -5.05
N THR A 109 -34.18 -0.79 -5.76
CA THR A 109 -34.64 -1.76 -6.77
C THR A 109 -33.65 -1.91 -7.92
N VAL A 110 -33.03 -0.83 -8.39
CA VAL A 110 -31.99 -0.88 -9.44
C VAL A 110 -30.79 -1.68 -8.97
N ILE A 111 -30.24 -1.38 -7.78
CA ILE A 111 -29.07 -2.10 -7.24
C ILE A 111 -29.35 -3.60 -7.15
N HIS A 112 -30.48 -3.99 -6.54
CA HIS A 112 -30.87 -5.41 -6.43
C HIS A 112 -31.09 -6.07 -7.79
N THR A 113 -31.56 -5.32 -8.79
CA THR A 113 -31.76 -5.84 -10.14
C THR A 113 -30.43 -6.08 -10.84
N LEU A 114 -29.48 -5.16 -10.72
CA LEU A 114 -28.13 -5.28 -11.29
C LEU A 114 -27.38 -6.46 -10.66
N GLU A 115 -27.42 -6.60 -9.33
CA GLU A 115 -26.71 -7.67 -8.61
C GLU A 115 -27.17 -9.09 -8.98
N LYS A 116 -28.42 -9.23 -9.41
CA LYS A 116 -29.00 -10.51 -9.86
C LYS A 116 -28.56 -10.92 -11.26
N GLN A 117 -27.93 -10.03 -12.02
CA GLN A 117 -27.49 -10.32 -13.38
C GLN A 117 -26.19 -11.12 -13.37
N LYS A 118 -26.15 -12.22 -14.13
CA LYS A 118 -24.97 -13.11 -14.20
C LYS A 118 -23.74 -12.44 -14.78
N ASN A 119 -23.93 -11.47 -15.65
CA ASN A 119 -22.90 -10.70 -16.35
C ASN A 119 -22.53 -9.39 -15.64
N PHE A 120 -23.11 -9.11 -14.47
CA PHE A 120 -22.68 -8.03 -13.59
C PHE A 120 -21.59 -8.59 -12.67
N SER A 121 -20.34 -8.28 -12.98
CA SER A 121 -19.15 -8.85 -12.31
C SER A 121 -18.85 -8.19 -10.97
N VAL A 122 -17.91 -8.73 -10.19
CA VAL A 122 -17.43 -8.07 -8.95
C VAL A 122 -16.82 -6.71 -9.26
N LYS A 123 -16.12 -6.58 -10.39
CA LYS A 123 -15.60 -5.30 -10.88
C LYS A 123 -16.71 -4.29 -11.15
N ASP A 124 -17.78 -4.72 -11.82
CA ASP A 124 -18.93 -3.85 -12.12
C ASP A 124 -19.64 -3.39 -10.83
N ARG A 125 -19.81 -4.28 -9.85
CA ARG A 125 -20.34 -3.92 -8.51
C ARG A 125 -19.49 -2.81 -7.86
N CYS A 126 -18.17 -2.98 -7.90
CA CYS A 126 -17.25 -2.02 -7.32
C CYS A 126 -17.30 -0.67 -8.03
N LEU A 127 -17.29 -0.67 -9.37
CA LEU A 127 -17.39 0.55 -10.17
C LEU A 127 -18.71 1.28 -9.92
N PHE A 128 -19.84 0.55 -9.96
CA PHE A 128 -21.16 1.13 -9.73
C PHE A 128 -21.27 1.77 -8.34
N ALA A 129 -20.79 1.09 -7.28
CA ALA A 129 -20.74 1.65 -5.93
C ALA A 129 -19.91 2.93 -5.86
N SER A 130 -18.76 2.96 -6.53
CA SER A 130 -17.88 4.14 -6.58
C SER A 130 -18.48 5.31 -7.35
N PHE A 131 -19.11 5.07 -8.50
CA PHE A 131 -19.86 6.12 -9.21
C PHE A 131 -21.01 6.65 -8.37
N LEU A 132 -21.74 5.76 -7.69
CA LEU A 132 -22.82 6.17 -6.79
C LEU A 132 -22.33 7.00 -5.61
N THR A 133 -21.16 6.67 -5.06
CA THR A 133 -20.55 7.46 -3.98
C THR A 133 -20.22 8.87 -4.47
N ILE A 134 -19.60 9.01 -5.65
CA ILE A 134 -19.27 10.32 -6.23
C ILE A 134 -20.54 11.13 -6.53
N ALA A 135 -21.54 10.52 -7.17
CA ALA A 135 -22.80 11.17 -7.52
C ALA A 135 -23.61 11.63 -6.30
N LEU A 136 -23.39 11.03 -5.12
CA LEU A 136 -24.10 11.34 -3.88
C LEU A 136 -23.19 11.93 -2.78
N GLN A 137 -21.98 12.37 -3.14
CA GLN A 137 -20.99 12.91 -2.20
C GLN A 137 -21.49 14.18 -1.50
N THR A 138 -22.27 15.01 -2.19
CA THR A 138 -22.91 16.21 -1.63
C THR A 138 -24.21 15.89 -0.88
N LYS A 139 -24.63 14.61 -0.86
CA LYS A 139 -25.89 14.12 -0.27
C LYS A 139 -25.61 12.96 0.70
N LEU A 140 -24.59 13.06 1.56
CA LEU A 140 -24.15 11.95 2.42
C LEU A 140 -25.23 11.45 3.39
N VAL A 141 -26.15 12.31 3.83
CA VAL A 141 -27.31 11.88 4.64
C VAL A 141 -28.17 10.87 3.86
N TYR A 142 -28.48 11.18 2.60
CA TYR A 142 -29.22 10.27 1.73
C TYR A 142 -28.43 9.00 1.43
N LEU A 143 -27.14 9.13 1.09
CA LEU A 143 -26.26 7.98 0.83
C LEU A 143 -26.20 7.02 2.03
N THR A 144 -26.12 7.56 3.25
CA THR A 144 -26.09 6.79 4.49
C THR A 144 -27.41 6.03 4.70
N ASN A 145 -28.54 6.67 4.43
CA ASN A 145 -29.85 6.00 4.49
C ASN A 145 -29.98 4.85 3.46
N ILE A 146 -29.39 4.99 2.27
CA ILE A 146 -29.34 3.91 1.27
C ILE A 146 -28.42 2.79 1.74
N LEU A 147 -27.24 3.13 2.26
CA LEU A 147 -26.29 2.18 2.83
C LEU A 147 -26.93 1.33 3.95
N GLU A 148 -27.68 1.95 4.87
CA GLU A 148 -28.39 1.23 5.92
C GLU A 148 -29.40 0.22 5.36
N VAL A 149 -30.24 0.63 4.40
CA VAL A 149 -31.25 -0.26 3.81
C VAL A 149 -30.61 -1.43 3.11
N LEU A 150 -29.63 -1.17 2.25
CA LEU A 150 -28.94 -2.24 1.54
C LEU A 150 -28.17 -3.18 2.48
N THR A 151 -27.66 -2.66 3.60
CA THR A 151 -26.98 -3.48 4.60
C THR A 151 -27.99 -4.37 5.34
N LYS A 152 -29.18 -3.85 5.68
CA LYS A 152 -30.28 -4.67 6.23
C LYS A 152 -30.71 -5.76 5.26
N ASP A 153 -30.91 -5.39 3.99
CA ASP A 153 -31.28 -6.33 2.93
C ASP A 153 -30.22 -7.44 2.81
N LEU A 154 -28.93 -7.08 2.80
CA LEU A 154 -27.83 -8.04 2.79
C LEU A 154 -27.90 -9.01 3.99
N MET A 155 -28.18 -8.51 5.20
CA MET A 155 -28.36 -9.35 6.40
C MET A 155 -29.59 -10.26 6.36
N GLU A 156 -30.54 -10.03 5.46
CA GLU A 156 -31.75 -10.84 5.27
C GLU A 156 -31.62 -11.85 4.13
N GLN A 157 -30.61 -11.71 3.27
CA GLN A 157 -30.40 -12.63 2.16
C GLN A 157 -30.13 -14.06 2.64
N SER A 158 -30.75 -15.03 1.97
CA SER A 158 -30.62 -16.46 2.26
C SER A 158 -29.23 -17.03 1.98
N SER A 159 -28.35 -16.30 1.28
CA SER A 159 -26.93 -16.63 1.14
C SER A 159 -26.14 -16.44 2.44
N ASN A 160 -26.63 -15.60 3.36
CA ASN A 160 -25.99 -15.30 4.65
C ASN A 160 -26.50 -16.19 5.80
N LEU A 161 -26.72 -17.48 5.53
CA LEU A 161 -27.12 -18.49 6.53
C LEU A 161 -26.12 -18.60 7.69
N GLN A 162 -24.86 -18.18 7.48
CA GLN A 162 -23.86 -18.08 8.53
C GLN A 162 -23.57 -16.60 8.82
N PRO A 163 -24.14 -16.03 9.91
CA PRO A 163 -23.97 -14.62 10.25
C PRO A 163 -22.50 -14.19 10.35
N LYS A 164 -21.60 -15.07 10.82
CA LYS A 164 -20.16 -14.82 10.93
C LYS A 164 -19.43 -14.63 9.57
N LEU A 165 -20.07 -14.90 8.43
CA LEU A 165 -19.49 -14.67 7.10
C LEU A 165 -19.90 -13.35 6.45
N MET A 166 -20.86 -12.64 7.04
CA MET A 166 -21.34 -11.36 6.51
C MET A 166 -20.19 -10.35 6.43
N LEU A 167 -20.16 -9.55 5.35
CA LEU A 167 -19.15 -8.52 5.09
C LEU A 167 -17.72 -9.06 4.97
N ARG A 168 -17.48 -10.38 4.86
CA ARG A 168 -16.13 -10.94 4.79
C ARG A 168 -15.45 -10.74 3.43
N ARG A 169 -16.23 -10.68 2.35
CA ARG A 169 -15.75 -10.53 0.97
C ARG A 169 -16.53 -9.42 0.27
N THR A 170 -16.07 -8.91 -0.85
CA THR A 170 -16.82 -7.90 -1.61
C THR A 170 -17.59 -8.62 -2.71
N GLU A 171 -18.82 -9.01 -2.42
CA GLU A 171 -19.71 -9.77 -3.31
C GLU A 171 -20.96 -8.97 -3.69
N SER A 172 -21.19 -7.82 -3.05
CA SER A 172 -22.29 -6.88 -3.28
C SER A 172 -21.80 -5.43 -3.48
N VAL A 173 -22.65 -4.61 -4.09
CA VAL A 173 -22.50 -3.16 -4.23
C VAL A 173 -22.40 -2.50 -2.86
N VAL A 174 -23.24 -2.92 -1.90
CA VAL A 174 -23.28 -2.31 -0.56
C VAL A 174 -21.97 -2.48 0.21
N GLU A 175 -21.26 -3.59 0.01
CA GLU A 175 -19.96 -3.84 0.65
C GLU A 175 -18.86 -2.89 0.14
N LYS A 176 -18.86 -2.58 -1.16
CA LYS A 176 -17.98 -1.53 -1.70
C LYS A 176 -18.47 -0.14 -1.27
N LEU A 177 -19.77 0.10 -1.28
CA LEU A 177 -20.36 1.37 -0.85
C LEU A 177 -19.99 1.71 0.61
N LEU A 178 -20.02 0.71 1.50
CA LEU A 178 -19.56 0.82 2.88
C LEU A 178 -18.09 1.20 2.96
N THR A 179 -17.25 0.57 2.14
CA THR A 179 -15.81 0.87 2.09
C THR A 179 -15.59 2.33 1.67
N ASN A 180 -16.30 2.79 0.65
CA ASN A 180 -16.21 4.16 0.17
C ASN A 180 -16.74 5.16 1.20
N TRP A 181 -17.88 4.87 1.85
CA TRP A 181 -18.46 5.70 2.90
C TRP A 181 -17.51 5.85 4.11
N MET A 182 -16.86 4.75 4.52
CA MET A 182 -15.82 4.79 5.58
C MET A 182 -14.66 5.70 5.16
N SER A 183 -14.21 5.64 3.92
CA SER A 183 -13.13 6.50 3.44
C SER A 183 -13.50 7.98 3.45
N VAL A 184 -14.72 8.34 3.03
CA VAL A 184 -15.20 9.73 3.11
C VAL A 184 -15.21 10.20 4.55
N CYS A 185 -15.92 9.48 5.42
CA CYS A 185 -16.20 9.92 6.79
C CYS A 185 -14.98 9.83 7.72
N LEU A 186 -13.97 9.01 7.40
CA LEU A 186 -12.75 8.87 8.19
C LEU A 186 -11.56 9.59 7.57
N SER A 187 -11.73 10.33 6.47
CA SER A 187 -10.65 11.08 5.83
C SER A 187 -10.01 12.11 6.78
N GLY A 188 -10.83 12.84 7.55
CA GLY A 188 -10.36 13.76 8.58
C GLY A 188 -9.59 13.06 9.69
N PHE A 189 -10.16 11.99 10.27
CA PHE A 189 -9.51 11.20 11.32
C PHE A 189 -8.18 10.60 10.86
N LEU A 190 -8.14 10.08 9.62
CA LEU A 190 -6.93 9.58 9.00
C LEU A 190 -5.86 10.68 8.90
N ARG A 191 -6.23 11.87 8.41
CA ARG A 191 -5.27 12.97 8.24
C ARG A 191 -4.78 13.54 9.57
N GLU A 192 -5.67 13.68 10.55
CA GLU A 192 -5.40 14.41 11.79
C GLU A 192 -4.80 13.53 12.90
N THR A 193 -5.09 12.23 12.92
CA THR A 193 -4.69 11.34 14.04
C THR A 193 -3.76 10.21 13.60
N VAL A 194 -4.07 9.56 12.47
CA VAL A 194 -3.39 8.31 12.07
C VAL A 194 -2.27 8.55 11.05
N GLY A 195 -2.36 9.63 10.28
CA GLY A 195 -1.52 9.89 9.11
C GLY A 195 -0.06 10.10 9.46
N GLU A 196 0.25 10.87 10.50
CA GLU A 196 1.63 11.08 10.93
C GLU A 196 2.28 9.78 11.46
N PRO A 197 1.69 9.02 12.40
CA PRO A 197 2.20 7.70 12.79
C PRO A 197 2.36 6.73 11.61
N PHE A 198 1.44 6.78 10.64
CA PHE A 198 1.50 5.90 9.47
C PHE A 198 2.64 6.27 8.53
N TYR A 199 2.81 7.57 8.23
CA TYR A 199 3.93 8.05 7.45
C TYR A 199 5.26 7.70 8.12
N LEU A 200 5.37 7.95 9.43
CA LEU A 200 6.55 7.60 10.22
C LEU A 200 6.87 6.10 10.15
N LEU A 201 5.86 5.22 10.18
CA LEU A 201 6.09 3.78 10.02
C LEU A 201 6.71 3.46 8.65
N VAL A 202 6.12 3.99 7.58
CA VAL A 202 6.56 3.72 6.20
C VAL A 202 7.99 4.23 5.98
N THR A 203 8.29 5.44 6.46
CA THR A 203 9.63 6.03 6.31
C THR A 203 10.66 5.34 7.19
N THR A 204 10.34 5.00 8.44
CA THR A 204 11.24 4.24 9.34
C THR A 204 11.56 2.87 8.76
N LEU A 205 10.54 2.18 8.21
CA LEU A 205 10.72 0.90 7.53
C LEU A 205 11.64 1.05 6.31
N ASN A 206 11.40 2.03 5.45
CA ASN A 206 12.23 2.28 4.27
C ASN A 206 13.68 2.61 4.65
N GLN A 207 13.88 3.42 5.69
CA GLN A 207 15.21 3.72 6.23
C GLN A 207 15.90 2.47 6.77
N LYS A 208 15.22 1.61 7.53
CA LYS A 208 15.81 0.37 8.04
C LYS A 208 16.18 -0.59 6.90
N ILE A 209 15.37 -0.67 5.86
CA ILE A 209 15.67 -1.45 4.64
C ILE A 209 16.97 -0.92 4.00
N ASN A 210 17.05 0.39 3.77
CA ASN A 210 18.16 1.04 3.08
C ASN A 210 19.48 1.12 3.87
N LYS A 211 19.47 0.74 5.16
CA LYS A 211 20.70 0.55 5.95
C LYS A 211 21.49 -0.71 5.57
N GLY A 212 20.84 -1.66 4.89
CA GLY A 212 21.46 -2.90 4.44
C GLY A 212 21.49 -2.99 2.92
N PRO A 213 22.18 -4.01 2.37
CA PRO A 213 22.20 -4.26 0.95
C PRO A 213 20.80 -4.56 0.39
N VAL A 214 20.49 -3.95 -0.75
CA VAL A 214 19.26 -4.15 -1.52
C VAL A 214 19.65 -4.51 -2.95
N ASP A 215 19.14 -5.61 -3.46
CA ASP A 215 19.31 -6.00 -4.85
C ASP A 215 18.30 -5.25 -5.72
N VAL A 216 18.75 -4.28 -6.53
CA VAL A 216 17.85 -3.42 -7.33
C VAL A 216 17.05 -4.19 -8.39
N ILE A 217 17.52 -5.36 -8.82
CA ILE A 217 16.87 -6.18 -9.86
C ILE A 217 15.70 -6.96 -9.24
N THR A 218 15.96 -7.74 -8.20
CA THR A 218 14.95 -8.58 -7.55
C THR A 218 14.18 -7.86 -6.44
N CYS A 219 14.60 -6.64 -6.08
CA CYS A 219 14.12 -5.86 -4.93
C CYS A 219 14.24 -6.59 -3.57
N LYS A 220 15.04 -7.67 -3.47
CA LYS A 220 15.29 -8.36 -2.20
C LYS A 220 16.28 -7.55 -1.35
N ALA A 221 16.07 -7.52 -0.04
CA ALA A 221 16.89 -6.76 0.89
C ALA A 221 17.30 -7.58 2.12
N LEU A 222 18.43 -7.23 2.71
CA LEU A 222 18.91 -7.88 3.94
C LEU A 222 17.96 -7.61 5.13
N TYR A 223 17.50 -6.36 5.27
CA TYR A 223 16.51 -5.98 6.27
C TYR A 223 15.12 -5.97 5.65
N THR A 224 14.21 -6.74 6.21
CA THR A 224 12.83 -6.87 5.73
C THR A 224 11.95 -7.49 6.82
N LEU A 225 10.64 -7.38 6.69
CA LEU A 225 9.68 -8.11 7.53
C LEU A 225 9.16 -9.39 6.85
N ASN A 226 9.50 -9.59 5.58
CA ASN A 226 8.92 -10.65 4.76
C ASN A 226 10.02 -11.60 4.26
N GLU A 227 9.84 -12.89 4.55
CA GLU A 227 10.83 -13.92 4.25
C GLU A 227 11.06 -14.15 2.75
N ASP A 228 10.06 -13.89 1.90
CA ASP A 228 10.18 -14.03 0.44
C ASP A 228 11.07 -12.95 -0.16
N TRP A 229 11.12 -11.79 0.50
CA TRP A 229 11.91 -10.62 0.13
C TRP A 229 13.29 -10.56 0.81
N LEU A 230 13.64 -11.59 1.58
CA LEU A 230 14.91 -11.66 2.30
C LEU A 230 16.07 -11.94 1.34
N LEU A 231 17.07 -11.05 1.35
CA LEU A 231 18.36 -11.27 0.72
C LEU A 231 19.24 -12.10 1.67
N TRP A 232 19.31 -13.41 1.44
CA TRP A 232 20.04 -14.36 2.29
C TRP A 232 21.39 -14.80 1.69
N GLN A 233 21.76 -14.29 0.52
CA GLN A 233 23.10 -14.47 -0.06
C GLN A 233 23.81 -13.14 -0.19
N VAL A 234 23.89 -12.42 0.93
CA VAL A 234 24.53 -11.10 0.94
C VAL A 234 26.04 -11.25 0.69
N PRO A 235 26.64 -10.48 -0.23
CA PRO A 235 28.09 -10.30 -0.27
C PRO A 235 28.56 -9.57 1.00
N ASP A 236 29.84 -9.68 1.35
CA ASP A 236 30.42 -8.79 2.36
C ASP A 236 30.27 -7.35 1.88
N PHE A 237 29.89 -6.45 2.78
CA PHE A 237 29.62 -5.05 2.47
C PHE A 237 30.14 -4.13 3.57
N ASN A 238 30.46 -2.90 3.20
CA ASN A 238 30.98 -1.86 4.09
C ASN A 238 30.24 -0.54 3.86
N THR A 239 30.08 0.23 4.93
CA THR A 239 29.59 1.61 4.83
C THR A 239 30.71 2.51 4.29
N VAL A 240 30.37 3.32 3.28
CA VAL A 240 31.23 4.35 2.70
C VAL A 240 30.60 5.72 3.00
N ALA A 241 31.28 6.55 3.78
CA ALA A 241 30.88 7.94 4.00
C ALA A 241 31.34 8.80 2.83
N LEU A 242 30.43 9.58 2.25
CA LEU A 242 30.68 10.46 1.11
C LEU A 242 30.45 11.91 1.49
N ASN A 243 31.23 12.82 0.92
CA ASN A 243 31.01 14.27 0.98
C ASN A 243 30.35 14.71 -0.32
N VAL A 244 29.04 14.95 -0.31
CA VAL A 244 28.30 15.21 -1.55
C VAL A 244 28.06 16.70 -1.73
N VAL A 245 28.50 17.24 -2.87
CA VAL A 245 28.38 18.65 -3.25
C VAL A 245 27.32 18.80 -4.33
N PHE A 246 26.29 19.58 -4.04
CA PHE A 246 25.20 19.86 -4.98
C PHE A 246 25.48 21.12 -5.80
N GLU A 247 25.29 21.02 -7.12
CA GLU A 247 25.33 22.17 -8.02
C GLU A 247 24.25 23.21 -7.66
N LYS A 248 24.52 24.49 -7.98
CA LYS A 248 23.51 25.53 -7.83
C LYS A 248 22.54 25.47 -9.01
N ILE A 249 21.26 25.24 -8.73
CA ILE A 249 20.19 25.31 -9.72
C ILE A 249 19.25 26.50 -9.45
N PRO A 250 18.56 27.04 -10.47
CA PRO A 250 17.63 28.17 -10.33
C PRO A 250 16.53 27.93 -9.29
N GLU A 251 16.06 26.69 -9.15
CA GLU A 251 14.98 26.30 -8.25
C GLU A 251 15.38 26.33 -6.76
N ASN A 252 16.69 26.34 -6.46
CA ASN A 252 17.26 26.34 -5.10
C ASN A 252 18.21 27.54 -4.88
N GLU A 253 17.77 28.74 -5.28
CA GLU A 253 18.55 29.98 -5.18
C GLU A 253 18.65 30.59 -3.78
N SER A 254 17.88 30.09 -2.80
CA SER A 254 17.94 30.62 -1.43
C SER A 254 19.32 30.40 -0.80
N ALA A 255 19.80 31.40 -0.05
CA ALA A 255 21.13 31.38 0.56
C ALA A 255 21.28 30.33 1.68
N ASP A 256 20.17 29.80 2.19
CA ASP A 256 20.13 28.92 3.35
C ASP A 256 20.23 27.42 3.01
N VAL A 257 20.29 27.04 1.73
CA VAL A 257 20.40 25.63 1.30
C VAL A 257 21.80 25.10 1.58
N CYS A 258 21.89 24.04 2.38
CA CYS A 258 23.13 23.30 2.60
C CYS A 258 23.50 22.50 1.35
N ARG A 259 24.62 22.84 0.71
CA ARG A 259 25.08 22.22 -0.54
C ARG A 259 26.11 21.13 -0.37
N THR A 260 26.77 21.06 0.78
CA THR A 260 27.70 19.97 1.08
C THR A 260 27.10 19.12 2.18
N ILE A 261 26.70 17.90 1.83
CA ILE A 261 25.95 17.01 2.71
C ILE A 261 26.74 15.71 2.87
N PRO A 262 27.08 15.30 4.10
CA PRO A 262 27.66 13.99 4.35
C PRO A 262 26.59 12.91 4.15
N VAL A 263 26.88 11.89 3.36
CA VAL A 263 25.95 10.81 3.04
C VAL A 263 26.64 9.47 3.24
N ASN A 264 26.01 8.56 3.98
CA ASN A 264 26.48 7.18 4.10
C ASN A 264 25.79 6.31 3.05
N VAL A 265 26.59 5.62 2.24
CA VAL A 265 26.15 4.60 1.29
C VAL A 265 26.85 3.27 1.60
N LEU A 266 26.50 2.21 0.89
CA LEU A 266 27.20 0.93 0.95
C LEU A 266 28.09 0.78 -0.29
N ASP A 267 29.23 0.12 -0.13
CA ASP A 267 30.09 -0.26 -1.26
C ASP A 267 29.35 -1.11 -2.30
N CYS A 268 28.35 -1.88 -1.89
CA CYS A 268 27.50 -2.67 -2.76
C CYS A 268 26.25 -1.93 -3.29
N ASP A 269 26.07 -0.63 -3.03
CA ASP A 269 24.97 0.13 -3.65
C ASP A 269 25.29 0.39 -5.13
N THR A 270 24.28 0.28 -6.01
CA THR A 270 24.40 0.78 -7.39
C THR A 270 24.51 2.32 -7.40
N ILE A 271 24.89 2.89 -8.54
CA ILE A 271 24.93 4.35 -8.70
C ILE A 271 23.53 4.93 -8.59
N GLY A 272 22.52 4.25 -9.14
CA GLY A 272 21.10 4.59 -8.94
C GLY A 272 20.70 4.63 -7.47
N GLN A 273 21.02 3.58 -6.70
CA GLN A 273 20.73 3.51 -5.26
C GLN A 273 21.47 4.59 -4.46
N ALA A 274 22.72 4.88 -4.82
CA ALA A 274 23.48 5.97 -4.21
C ALA A 274 22.81 7.34 -4.45
N LYS A 275 22.32 7.61 -5.68
CA LYS A 275 21.56 8.84 -5.98
C LYS A 275 20.31 8.98 -5.11
N GLU A 276 19.54 7.90 -4.94
CA GLU A 276 18.35 7.89 -4.08
C GLU A 276 18.71 8.26 -2.62
N LYS A 277 19.74 7.65 -2.05
CA LYS A 277 20.23 7.95 -0.69
C LYS A 277 20.72 9.39 -0.56
N ILE A 278 21.41 9.91 -1.58
CA ILE A 278 21.88 11.29 -1.65
C ILE A 278 20.73 12.29 -1.65
N PHE A 279 19.67 12.03 -2.42
CA PHE A 279 18.48 12.89 -2.47
C PHE A 279 17.67 12.83 -1.18
N GLN A 280 17.57 11.65 -0.57
CA GLN A 280 16.95 11.52 0.74
C GLN A 280 17.71 12.32 1.81
N ALA A 281 19.04 12.31 1.78
CA ALA A 281 19.86 13.12 2.66
C ALA A 281 19.69 14.62 2.41
N PHE A 282 19.56 15.04 1.14
CA PHE A 282 19.24 16.43 0.80
C PHE A 282 17.92 16.88 1.39
N LEU A 283 16.85 16.11 1.16
CA LEU A 283 15.52 16.41 1.71
C LEU A 283 15.55 16.47 3.23
N SER A 284 16.23 15.53 3.89
CA SER A 284 16.33 15.50 5.35
C SER A 284 17.10 16.69 5.90
N LYS A 285 18.15 17.15 5.20
CA LYS A 285 19.01 18.25 5.64
C LYS A 285 18.39 19.62 5.42
N ASN A 286 17.72 19.81 4.28
CA ASN A 286 17.22 21.10 3.82
C ASN A 286 15.70 21.27 4.01
N GLY A 287 14.96 20.19 4.27
CA GLY A 287 13.50 20.22 4.41
C GLY A 287 12.73 20.43 3.10
N SER A 288 13.43 20.54 1.97
CA SER A 288 12.88 20.69 0.62
C SER A 288 13.56 19.75 -0.37
N LEU A 289 12.89 19.46 -1.48
CA LEU A 289 13.45 18.68 -2.57
C LEU A 289 14.57 19.46 -3.28
N TYR A 290 15.51 18.73 -3.90
CA TYR A 290 16.58 19.36 -4.67
C TYR A 290 16.07 20.07 -5.94
N GLY A 291 14.85 19.79 -6.41
CA GLY A 291 14.23 20.48 -7.55
C GLY A 291 14.48 19.82 -8.91
N LEU A 292 15.39 18.84 -8.98
CA LEU A 292 15.57 17.96 -10.13
C LEU A 292 15.12 16.53 -9.81
N GLN A 293 14.73 15.77 -10.82
CA GLN A 293 14.44 14.34 -10.75
C GLN A 293 15.73 13.49 -10.87
N LEU A 294 15.65 12.21 -10.48
CA LEU A 294 16.78 11.28 -10.47
C LEU A 294 17.41 11.06 -11.87
N ASN A 295 16.62 11.13 -12.93
CA ASN A 295 17.07 11.00 -14.32
C ASN A 295 17.71 12.28 -14.88
N GLU A 296 17.43 13.44 -14.27
CA GLU A 296 17.99 14.74 -14.66
C GLU A 296 19.38 14.98 -14.07
N ILE A 297 19.89 14.08 -13.24
CA ILE A 297 21.16 14.25 -12.53
C ILE A 297 22.20 13.18 -12.81
N GLY A 298 23.46 13.61 -12.82
CA GLY A 298 24.64 12.74 -12.81
C GLY A 298 25.36 12.81 -11.46
N LEU A 299 26.14 11.76 -11.18
CA LEU A 299 27.11 11.76 -10.09
C LEU A 299 28.50 11.76 -10.68
N GLU A 300 29.37 12.62 -10.16
CA GLU A 300 30.74 12.74 -10.62
C GLU A 300 31.70 12.59 -9.44
N LEU A 301 32.68 11.71 -9.58
CA LEU A 301 33.75 11.54 -8.59
C LEU A 301 34.88 12.55 -8.86
N GLN A 302 35.27 13.27 -7.81
CA GLN A 302 36.41 14.21 -7.86
C GLN A 302 37.71 13.47 -7.47
N LEU A 303 38.62 13.30 -8.43
CA LEU A 303 39.93 12.66 -8.25
C LEU A 303 41.03 13.63 -8.68
N ASP A 304 41.72 14.31 -7.75
CA ASP A 304 42.95 15.11 -7.98
C ASP A 304 43.13 15.71 -9.40
N GLY A 305 42.14 16.50 -9.87
CA GLY A 305 42.16 17.19 -11.17
C GLY A 305 41.47 16.48 -12.35
N CYS A 306 41.00 15.24 -12.16
CA CYS A 306 40.16 14.49 -13.07
C CYS A 306 38.74 14.30 -12.52
N GLN A 307 37.76 14.48 -13.41
CA GLN A 307 36.35 14.26 -13.15
C GLN A 307 35.90 12.97 -13.86
N LYS A 308 35.22 12.08 -13.14
CA LYS A 308 34.66 10.84 -13.71
C LYS A 308 33.18 10.74 -13.38
N GLU A 309 32.33 10.76 -14.41
CA GLU A 309 30.91 10.44 -14.25
C GLU A 309 30.74 8.97 -13.85
N LEU A 310 29.87 8.74 -12.88
CA LEU A 310 29.49 7.41 -12.40
C LEU A 310 28.16 7.01 -13.05
N LEU A 311 28.11 5.80 -13.60
CA LEU A 311 26.95 5.24 -14.25
C LEU A 311 26.73 3.80 -13.80
N ASP A 312 25.48 3.36 -13.76
CA ASP A 312 25.15 1.96 -13.46
C ASP A 312 25.73 1.01 -14.51
N ILE A 313 25.89 1.46 -15.75
CA ILE A 313 26.58 0.75 -16.83
C ILE A 313 27.48 1.73 -17.57
N ASP A 314 28.75 1.36 -17.75
CA ASP A 314 29.73 2.08 -18.57
C ASP A 314 30.73 1.10 -19.22
N ASN A 315 31.74 1.63 -19.90
CA ASN A 315 32.76 0.82 -20.57
C ASN A 315 33.63 -0.02 -19.62
N SER A 316 33.53 0.20 -18.31
CA SER A 316 34.22 -0.58 -17.27
C SER A 316 33.36 -1.68 -16.65
N SER A 317 32.07 -1.77 -17.01
CA SER A 317 31.16 -2.76 -16.47
C SER A 317 31.60 -4.20 -16.76
N VAL A 318 31.37 -5.08 -15.79
CA VAL A 318 31.78 -6.48 -15.87
C VAL A 318 30.69 -7.31 -16.54
N THR A 319 31.02 -8.01 -17.62
CA THR A 319 30.15 -9.02 -18.26
C THR A 319 30.50 -10.41 -17.74
N LEU A 320 29.50 -11.15 -17.26
CA LEU A 320 29.64 -12.54 -16.79
C LEU A 320 29.66 -13.53 -17.96
N GLU A 321 30.03 -14.80 -17.68
CA GLU A 321 30.22 -15.84 -18.71
C GLU A 321 28.99 -16.07 -19.61
N ASP A 322 27.79 -15.82 -19.11
CA ASP A 322 26.51 -15.97 -19.83
C ASP A 322 26.07 -14.70 -20.60
N GLY A 323 26.93 -13.68 -20.71
CA GLY A 323 26.62 -12.42 -21.38
C GLY A 323 25.84 -11.42 -20.52
N ILE A 324 25.51 -11.78 -19.28
CA ILE A 324 24.80 -10.92 -18.32
C ILE A 324 25.76 -9.85 -17.78
N MET A 325 25.36 -8.59 -17.84
CA MET A 325 26.14 -7.46 -17.34
C MET A 325 25.86 -7.21 -15.86
N LYS A 326 26.92 -7.06 -15.07
CA LYS A 326 26.81 -6.67 -13.66
C LYS A 326 26.75 -5.15 -13.54
N LEU A 327 25.74 -4.65 -12.82
CA LEU A 327 25.63 -3.22 -12.52
C LEU A 327 26.83 -2.74 -11.72
N ASN A 328 27.33 -1.55 -12.09
CA ASN A 328 28.38 -0.86 -11.39
C ASN A 328 27.88 -0.40 -10.01
N THR A 329 28.75 -0.52 -9.01
CA THR A 329 28.49 -0.15 -7.62
C THR A 329 29.50 0.88 -7.13
N ILE A 330 29.27 1.46 -5.95
CA ILE A 330 30.27 2.33 -5.29
C ILE A 330 31.63 1.63 -5.15
N GLY A 331 31.61 0.34 -4.82
CA GLY A 331 32.79 -0.52 -4.71
C GLY A 331 33.44 -0.85 -6.05
N HIS A 332 32.67 -0.94 -7.15
CA HIS A 332 33.22 -1.12 -8.50
C HIS A 332 34.17 0.01 -8.90
N TYR A 333 33.85 1.23 -8.49
CA TYR A 333 34.68 2.41 -8.74
C TYR A 333 35.76 2.63 -7.66
N GLU A 334 35.91 1.71 -6.71
CA GLU A 334 36.88 1.79 -5.61
C GLU A 334 36.79 3.09 -4.80
N ILE A 335 35.57 3.62 -4.65
CA ILE A 335 35.34 4.89 -3.96
C ILE A 335 35.67 4.75 -2.47
N SER A 336 36.64 5.53 -2.02
CA SER A 336 37.14 5.48 -0.64
C SER A 336 36.24 6.26 0.33
N ASN A 337 36.29 5.87 1.60
CA ASN A 337 35.61 6.59 2.68
C ASN A 337 36.14 8.04 2.78
N GLY A 338 35.21 9.01 2.81
CA GLY A 338 35.49 10.44 2.80
C GLY A 338 35.60 11.07 1.41
N ALA A 339 35.42 10.30 0.33
CA ALA A 339 35.48 10.81 -1.05
C ALA A 339 34.42 11.88 -1.32
N THR A 340 34.75 12.81 -2.22
CA THR A 340 33.85 13.90 -2.63
C THR A 340 33.16 13.55 -3.94
N LEU A 341 31.82 13.62 -3.96
CA LEU A 341 31.02 13.50 -5.17
C LEU A 341 30.33 14.81 -5.49
N SER A 342 30.26 15.19 -6.77
CA SER A 342 29.43 16.29 -7.26
C SER A 342 28.13 15.76 -7.89
N VAL A 343 27.01 16.38 -7.53
CA VAL A 343 25.70 16.19 -8.20
C VAL A 343 25.54 17.30 -9.22
N PHE A 344 25.40 16.94 -10.49
CA PHE A 344 25.29 17.89 -11.61
C PHE A 344 24.05 17.64 -12.47
N LYS A 345 23.56 18.67 -13.16
CA LYS A 345 22.44 18.54 -14.10
C LYS A 345 22.88 17.94 -15.43
N LYS A 346 22.23 16.87 -15.89
CA LYS A 346 22.46 16.27 -17.21
C LYS A 346 21.86 17.13 -18.31
N ILE A 347 22.61 17.29 -19.41
CA ILE A 347 22.18 18.05 -20.60
C ILE A 347 21.34 17.16 -21.54
N ASN A 348 21.62 15.86 -21.58
CA ASN A 348 20.90 14.88 -22.40
C ASN A 348 20.16 13.90 -21.49
N PHE A 349 18.83 13.85 -21.62
CA PHE A 349 17.98 12.90 -20.91
C PHE A 349 18.04 11.55 -21.63
N THR A 350 18.57 10.55 -20.95
CA THR A 350 18.28 9.15 -21.30
C THR A 350 17.04 8.78 -20.51
N SER A 351 16.06 8.12 -21.14
CA SER A 351 14.95 7.52 -20.40
C SER A 351 15.51 6.63 -19.30
N ASP A 352 14.82 6.55 -18.14
CA ASP A 352 15.19 5.64 -17.07
C ASP A 352 15.60 4.30 -17.67
N MET A 353 16.84 3.85 -17.39
CA MET A 353 17.24 2.51 -17.78
C MET A 353 16.32 1.55 -17.05
N GLU A 354 15.31 1.03 -17.76
CA GLU A 354 14.63 -0.17 -17.31
C GLU A 354 15.67 -1.29 -17.35
N TYR A 355 16.13 -1.69 -16.16
CA TYR A 355 17.05 -2.82 -16.04
C TYR A 355 16.39 -4.04 -16.71
N SER A 356 17.01 -4.54 -17.78
CA SER A 356 16.53 -5.73 -18.50
C SER A 356 16.98 -7.02 -17.80
N ASP A 357 16.42 -8.15 -18.22
CA ASP A 357 16.85 -9.50 -17.80
C ASP A 357 18.33 -9.81 -18.13
N GLU A 358 19.01 -8.94 -18.89
CA GLU A 358 20.43 -9.04 -19.22
C GLU A 358 21.33 -8.40 -18.14
N HIS A 359 20.75 -7.84 -17.07
CA HIS A 359 21.49 -7.21 -15.97
C HIS A 359 21.38 -8.01 -14.67
N CYS A 360 22.44 -7.99 -13.86
CA CYS A 360 22.44 -8.52 -12.51
C CYS A 360 23.12 -7.55 -11.53
N HIS A 361 22.84 -7.71 -10.24
CA HIS A 361 23.43 -6.88 -9.18
C HIS A 361 24.09 -7.73 -8.08
N LEU A 362 23.38 -8.02 -6.99
CA LEU A 362 23.89 -8.82 -5.87
C LEU A 362 23.56 -10.30 -6.06
N ILE A 363 22.41 -10.61 -6.64
CA ILE A 363 22.03 -11.98 -6.97
C ILE A 363 22.59 -12.33 -8.35
N LEU A 364 23.62 -13.17 -8.38
CA LEU A 364 24.27 -13.62 -9.60
C LEU A 364 23.48 -14.76 -10.28
N PRO A 365 23.51 -14.90 -11.61
CA PRO A 365 22.77 -15.95 -12.35
C PRO A 365 23.04 -17.38 -11.88
N ASP A 366 24.28 -17.66 -11.45
CA ASP A 366 24.68 -18.98 -10.94
C ASP A 366 24.31 -19.22 -9.45
N SER A 367 23.77 -18.21 -8.77
CA SER A 367 23.41 -18.27 -7.35
C SER A 367 22.20 -19.18 -7.10
N GLU A 368 22.18 -19.89 -5.96
CA GLU A 368 20.97 -20.60 -5.50
C GLU A 368 19.81 -19.63 -5.25
N ALA A 369 20.09 -18.38 -4.85
CA ALA A 369 19.06 -17.35 -4.70
C ALA A 369 18.43 -16.95 -6.04
N PHE A 370 19.18 -17.03 -7.16
CA PHE A 370 18.64 -16.82 -8.51
C PHE A 370 17.76 -17.99 -8.95
N GLN A 371 18.16 -19.22 -8.61
CA GLN A 371 17.38 -20.44 -8.89
C GLN A 371 16.06 -20.46 -8.10
N ASP A 372 16.07 -19.99 -6.85
CA ASP A 372 14.85 -19.79 -6.04
C ASP A 372 13.91 -18.75 -6.65
N VAL A 373 14.46 -17.65 -7.19
CA VAL A 373 13.67 -16.63 -7.90
C VAL A 373 13.05 -17.20 -9.18
N GLN A 374 13.72 -18.13 -9.88
CA GLN A 374 13.19 -18.78 -11.10
C GLN A 374 12.40 -20.09 -10.86
N GLY A 375 12.32 -20.61 -9.63
CA GLY A 375 11.59 -21.84 -9.30
C GLY A 375 12.18 -23.15 -9.85
N LYS A 376 13.50 -23.21 -10.16
CA LYS A 376 14.18 -24.41 -10.67
C LYS A 376 15.02 -25.10 -9.58
N ARG A 377 14.99 -26.44 -9.49
CA ARG A 377 15.84 -27.21 -8.56
C ARG A 377 17.10 -27.81 -9.21
N HIS A 378 18.24 -27.40 -8.64
CA HIS A 378 19.60 -28.00 -8.58
C HIS A 378 20.35 -28.43 -9.86
N LYS A 379 21.59 -27.90 -9.98
CA LYS A 379 22.86 -28.67 -10.07
C LYS A 379 24.07 -27.82 -9.60
N GLY A 380 24.58 -28.09 -8.39
CA GLY A 380 26.02 -28.16 -8.07
C GLY A 380 26.84 -26.89 -7.72
N LYS A 381 27.65 -27.04 -6.66
CA LYS A 381 28.92 -26.36 -6.28
C LYS A 381 28.91 -24.84 -5.97
N HIS A 382 28.13 -24.39 -4.99
CA HIS A 382 28.34 -23.05 -4.40
C HIS A 382 28.45 -23.11 -2.87
N LYS A 383 29.00 -22.05 -2.26
CA LYS A 383 29.20 -21.92 -0.80
C LYS A 383 27.87 -22.23 -0.10
N PHE A 384 27.88 -23.18 0.84
CA PHE A 384 26.69 -23.58 1.59
C PHE A 384 26.23 -22.42 2.50
N LYS A 385 25.28 -21.61 2.03
CA LYS A 385 24.56 -20.60 2.82
C LYS A 385 23.14 -21.09 3.04
N VAL A 386 22.58 -20.86 4.22
CA VAL A 386 21.25 -21.36 4.62
C VAL A 386 20.35 -20.16 4.91
N LYS A 387 19.20 -20.09 4.23
CA LYS A 387 18.25 -18.96 4.33
C LYS A 387 17.85 -18.69 5.78
N GLU A 388 17.65 -19.74 6.56
CA GLU A 388 17.21 -19.71 7.96
C GLU A 388 18.16 -18.96 8.90
N MET A 389 19.46 -18.85 8.55
CA MET A 389 20.43 -18.09 9.34
C MET A 389 20.12 -16.59 9.36
N TYR A 390 19.44 -16.09 8.32
CA TYR A 390 19.12 -14.69 8.14
C TYR A 390 17.74 -14.33 8.71
N LEU A 391 16.99 -15.28 9.29
CA LEU A 391 15.70 -14.97 9.96
C LEU A 391 15.87 -14.02 11.16
N THR A 392 17.06 -13.97 11.75
CA THR A 392 17.41 -12.97 12.78
C THR A 392 17.31 -11.54 12.26
N LYS A 393 17.51 -11.32 10.94
CA LYS A 393 17.37 -10.01 10.31
C LYS A 393 15.91 -9.56 10.24
N LEU A 394 14.96 -10.48 10.02
CA LEU A 394 13.53 -10.17 10.13
C LEU A 394 13.19 -9.69 11.54
N LEU A 395 13.74 -10.35 12.55
CA LEU A 395 13.54 -9.96 13.95
C LEU A 395 14.18 -8.59 14.24
N SER A 396 15.39 -8.31 13.74
CA SER A 396 16.03 -7.00 13.89
C SER A 396 15.18 -5.91 13.24
N THR A 397 14.70 -6.12 12.00
CA THR A 397 13.80 -5.18 11.34
C THR A 397 12.52 -4.97 12.14
N LYS A 398 11.89 -6.04 12.64
CA LYS A 398 10.69 -5.94 13.50
C LYS A 398 10.96 -5.10 14.74
N VAL A 399 12.04 -5.38 15.46
CA VAL A 399 12.42 -4.66 16.68
C VAL A 399 12.64 -3.18 16.40
N ALA A 400 13.36 -2.85 15.33
CA ALA A 400 13.68 -1.47 14.95
C ALA A 400 12.42 -0.61 14.69
N ILE A 401 11.38 -1.19 14.08
CA ILE A 401 10.15 -0.45 13.77
C ILE A 401 9.06 -0.57 14.85
N HIS A 402 9.25 -1.44 15.85
CA HIS A 402 8.17 -1.93 16.70
C HIS A 402 7.44 -0.82 17.47
N SER A 403 8.18 0.14 18.03
CA SER A 403 7.57 1.24 18.79
C SER A 403 6.74 2.17 17.91
N VAL A 404 7.16 2.39 16.66
CA VAL A 404 6.41 3.21 15.69
C VAL A 404 5.15 2.47 15.25
N LEU A 405 5.26 1.15 15.04
CA LEU A 405 4.13 0.29 14.73
C LEU A 405 3.08 0.31 15.86
N GLU A 406 3.50 0.15 17.12
CA GLU A 406 2.58 0.24 18.26
C GLU A 406 1.87 1.58 18.34
N LYS A 407 2.59 2.69 18.10
CA LYS A 407 1.99 4.03 18.06
C LYS A 407 0.93 4.13 16.97
N LEU A 408 1.19 3.60 15.77
CA LEU A 408 0.22 3.56 14.68
C LEU A 408 -1.01 2.74 15.07
N PHE A 409 -0.82 1.51 15.54
CA PHE A 409 -1.92 0.63 15.94
C PHE A 409 -2.79 1.27 17.04
N ARG A 410 -2.17 1.80 18.08
CA ARG A 410 -2.88 2.52 19.15
C ARG A 410 -3.55 3.79 18.66
N SER A 411 -3.01 4.51 17.66
CA SER A 411 -3.72 5.65 17.05
C SER A 411 -5.01 5.26 16.34
N ILE A 412 -5.11 4.01 15.84
CA ILE A 412 -6.30 3.49 15.15
C ILE A 412 -7.38 3.04 16.14
N TRP A 413 -7.00 2.35 17.23
CA TRP A 413 -7.95 1.77 18.20
C TRP A 413 -7.91 2.42 19.59
N SER A 414 -7.50 3.68 19.69
CA SER A 414 -7.66 4.49 20.90
C SER A 414 -8.80 5.51 20.75
N LEU A 415 -9.28 5.99 21.89
CA LEU A 415 -10.33 7.01 21.97
C LEU A 415 -9.77 8.27 22.64
N PRO A 416 -9.14 9.19 21.88
CA PRO A 416 -8.68 10.46 22.45
C PRO A 416 -9.84 11.19 23.14
N ASN A 417 -9.64 11.63 24.38
CA ASN A 417 -10.65 12.32 25.18
C ASN A 417 -11.98 11.55 25.35
N ASN A 418 -11.95 10.21 25.32
CA ASN A 418 -13.13 9.34 25.34
C ASN A 418 -14.14 9.66 24.22
N ARG A 419 -13.65 10.08 23.05
CA ARG A 419 -14.49 10.32 21.86
C ARG A 419 -14.06 9.38 20.74
N ALA A 420 -15.04 8.71 20.14
CA ALA A 420 -14.86 7.95 18.91
C ALA A 420 -15.22 8.83 17.69
N PRO A 421 -14.62 8.59 16.50
CA PRO A 421 -15.12 9.17 15.27
C PRO A 421 -16.61 8.87 15.09
N VAL A 422 -17.39 9.89 14.72
CA VAL A 422 -18.87 9.83 14.60
C VAL A 422 -19.29 8.64 13.73
N ALA A 423 -18.63 8.47 12.59
CA ALA A 423 -18.90 7.39 11.64
C ALA A 423 -18.72 5.97 12.24
N ILE A 424 -17.67 5.78 13.06
CA ILE A 424 -17.40 4.48 13.70
C ILE A 424 -18.46 4.19 14.75
N LYS A 425 -18.74 5.15 15.65
CA LYS A 425 -19.75 4.99 16.70
C LYS A 425 -21.12 4.71 16.08
N TYR A 426 -21.53 5.52 15.11
CA TYR A 426 -22.81 5.37 14.43
C TYR A 426 -22.95 4.00 13.75
N PHE A 427 -21.97 3.58 12.95
CA PHE A 427 -22.07 2.31 12.23
C PHE A 427 -21.97 1.10 13.17
N PHE A 428 -21.22 1.20 14.27
CA PHE A 428 -21.15 0.13 15.26
C PHE A 428 -22.45 -0.01 16.05
N ASP A 429 -23.07 1.10 16.45
CA ASP A 429 -24.39 1.10 17.08
C ASP A 429 -25.46 0.54 16.13
N PHE A 430 -25.37 0.86 14.83
CA PHE A 430 -26.22 0.27 13.80
C PHE A 430 -26.09 -1.26 13.77
N LEU A 431 -24.87 -1.80 13.76
CA LEU A 431 -24.63 -3.25 13.78
C LEU A 431 -25.14 -3.91 15.07
N ASP A 432 -24.93 -3.27 16.22
CA ASP A 432 -25.43 -3.73 17.52
C ASP A 432 -26.97 -3.81 17.49
N ALA A 433 -27.64 -2.75 17.03
CA ALA A 433 -29.11 -2.72 16.89
C ALA A 433 -29.63 -3.79 15.91
N GLN A 434 -28.93 -4.05 14.81
CA GLN A 434 -29.31 -5.12 13.88
C GLN A 434 -29.16 -6.52 14.51
N ALA A 435 -28.12 -6.73 15.32
CA ALA A 435 -27.92 -7.98 16.03
C ALA A 435 -29.03 -8.22 17.07
N GLU A 436 -29.42 -7.17 17.81
CA GLU A 436 -30.54 -7.21 18.76
C GLU A 436 -31.87 -7.51 18.07
N LEU A 437 -32.19 -6.81 16.98
CA LEU A 437 -33.41 -7.03 16.20
C LEU A 437 -33.51 -8.46 15.66
N LYS A 438 -32.38 -9.03 15.23
CA LYS A 438 -32.28 -10.42 14.76
C LYS A 438 -32.13 -11.44 15.90
N LYS A 439 -32.16 -11.00 17.16
CA LYS A 439 -32.02 -11.83 18.37
C LYS A 439 -30.74 -12.68 18.36
N ILE A 440 -29.65 -12.12 17.87
CA ILE A 440 -28.34 -12.77 17.87
C ILE A 440 -27.78 -12.71 19.29
N THR A 441 -27.59 -13.87 19.90
CA THR A 441 -27.09 -14.00 21.28
C THR A 441 -25.59 -14.24 21.37
N ASP A 442 -24.95 -14.63 20.26
CA ASP A 442 -23.51 -14.88 20.19
C ASP A 442 -22.74 -13.55 19.99
N PRO A 443 -21.98 -13.07 20.99
CA PRO A 443 -21.25 -11.81 20.91
C PRO A 443 -20.14 -11.82 19.85
N ASP A 444 -19.65 -13.01 19.46
CA ASP A 444 -18.63 -13.15 18.42
C ASP A 444 -19.14 -12.65 17.06
N VAL A 445 -20.43 -12.81 16.79
CA VAL A 445 -21.02 -12.41 15.50
C VAL A 445 -20.87 -10.91 15.29
N VAL A 446 -21.21 -10.13 16.31
CA VAL A 446 -21.11 -8.67 16.28
C VAL A 446 -19.66 -8.22 16.19
N HIS A 447 -18.76 -8.86 16.95
CA HIS A 447 -17.32 -8.61 16.85
C HIS A 447 -16.81 -8.83 15.42
N ILE A 448 -17.23 -9.93 14.78
CA ILE A 448 -16.84 -10.26 13.41
C ILE A 448 -17.44 -9.26 12.42
N TRP A 449 -18.69 -8.82 12.58
CA TRP A 449 -19.30 -7.79 11.74
C TRP A 449 -18.52 -6.48 11.82
N LYS A 450 -18.18 -6.02 13.03
CA LYS A 450 -17.36 -4.81 13.27
C LYS A 450 -15.97 -4.94 12.65
N THR A 451 -15.35 -6.11 12.75
CA THR A 451 -14.04 -6.41 12.16
C THR A 451 -14.09 -6.40 10.63
N ASN A 452 -15.12 -7.00 10.06
CA ASN A 452 -15.33 -7.12 8.61
C ASN A 452 -15.79 -5.80 7.98
N SER A 453 -16.44 -4.90 8.73
CA SER A 453 -16.93 -3.63 8.23
C SER A 453 -15.88 -2.53 8.19
N LEU A 454 -14.99 -2.47 9.19
CA LEU A 454 -14.06 -1.35 9.36
C LEU A 454 -12.57 -1.78 9.25
N PRO A 455 -11.97 -2.55 10.17
CA PRO A 455 -10.57 -2.98 10.06
C PRO A 455 -10.22 -3.64 8.73
N LEU A 456 -11.03 -4.62 8.30
CA LEU A 456 -10.77 -5.40 7.09
C LEU A 456 -10.90 -4.56 5.81
N ARG A 457 -11.90 -3.67 5.75
CA ARG A 457 -12.26 -2.96 4.51
C ARG A 457 -11.56 -1.62 4.35
N PHE A 458 -11.41 -0.89 5.45
CA PHE A 458 -10.81 0.44 5.45
C PHE A 458 -9.34 0.37 5.90
N TRP A 459 -9.08 -0.02 7.15
CA TRP A 459 -7.74 0.09 7.72
C TRP A 459 -6.70 -0.79 7.04
N VAL A 460 -7.00 -2.05 6.75
CA VAL A 460 -6.08 -2.92 5.97
C VAL A 460 -5.79 -2.33 4.60
N ASN A 461 -6.80 -1.76 3.94
CA ASN A 461 -6.61 -1.17 2.62
C ASN A 461 -5.68 0.05 2.67
N ILE A 462 -5.84 0.90 3.69
CA ILE A 462 -4.94 2.05 3.93
C ILE A 462 -3.53 1.59 4.30
N LEU A 463 -3.40 0.69 5.28
CA LEU A 463 -2.09 0.19 5.76
C LEU A 463 -1.27 -0.48 4.66
N LYS A 464 -1.93 -1.21 3.75
CA LYS A 464 -1.27 -1.80 2.59
C LYS A 464 -0.95 -0.80 1.51
N ASN A 465 -1.69 0.31 1.39
CA ASN A 465 -1.58 1.25 0.29
C ASN A 465 -1.31 2.68 0.79
N PRO A 466 -0.11 2.96 1.33
CA PRO A 466 0.24 4.29 1.82
C PRO A 466 0.21 5.36 0.72
N GLN A 467 0.41 4.97 -0.55
CA GLN A 467 0.26 5.86 -1.69
C GLN A 467 -1.19 6.34 -1.88
N PHE A 468 -2.19 5.79 -1.20
CA PHE A 468 -3.53 6.37 -1.21
C PHE A 468 -3.60 7.64 -0.37
N VAL A 469 -2.72 7.77 0.62
CA VAL A 469 -2.74 8.86 1.62
C VAL A 469 -1.63 9.86 1.37
N PHE A 470 -0.46 9.39 0.94
CA PHE A 470 0.74 10.19 0.78
C PHE A 470 1.22 10.20 -0.67
N ASP A 471 1.86 11.29 -1.06
CA ASP A 471 2.58 11.39 -2.34
C ASP A 471 3.92 10.65 -2.25
N ILE A 472 3.84 9.31 -2.28
CA ILE A 472 4.99 8.42 -2.22
C ILE A 472 4.87 7.31 -3.27
N LYS A 473 6.02 6.87 -3.78
CA LYS A 473 6.12 5.67 -4.63
C LYS A 473 6.16 4.43 -3.74
N LYS A 474 5.21 3.52 -3.92
CA LYS A 474 5.20 2.22 -3.23
C LYS A 474 5.97 1.19 -4.06
N THR A 475 7.03 0.63 -3.49
CA THR A 475 7.79 -0.46 -4.12
C THR A 475 7.16 -1.84 -3.82
N PRO A 476 7.37 -2.86 -4.66
CA PRO A 476 6.92 -4.23 -4.38
C PRO A 476 7.44 -4.79 -3.04
N HIS A 477 8.67 -4.45 -2.67
CA HIS A 477 9.26 -4.86 -1.41
C HIS A 477 8.54 -4.24 -0.19
N ILE A 478 8.25 -2.94 -0.26
CA ILE A 478 7.46 -2.26 0.78
C ILE A 478 6.05 -2.84 0.86
N ASP A 479 5.42 -3.20 -0.26
CA ASP A 479 4.13 -3.93 -0.27
C ASP A 479 4.21 -5.25 0.51
N GLY A 480 5.28 -6.03 0.29
CA GLY A 480 5.53 -7.28 0.99
C GLY A 480 5.65 -7.10 2.50
N CYS A 481 6.34 -6.04 2.95
CA CYS A 481 6.48 -5.72 4.37
C CYS A 481 5.18 -5.19 5.00
N LEU A 482 4.48 -4.29 4.31
CA LEU A 482 3.19 -3.76 4.76
C LEU A 482 2.11 -4.84 4.80
N SER A 483 2.20 -5.86 3.93
CA SER A 483 1.33 -7.04 3.98
C SER A 483 1.55 -7.87 5.25
N VAL A 484 2.78 -8.00 5.73
CA VAL A 484 3.08 -8.65 7.02
C VAL A 484 2.49 -7.84 8.18
N ILE A 485 2.64 -6.52 8.15
CA ILE A 485 2.08 -5.61 9.17
C ILE A 485 0.55 -5.66 9.16
N ALA A 486 -0.09 -5.59 7.99
CA ALA A 486 -1.54 -5.66 7.84
C ALA A 486 -2.09 -7.03 8.29
N GLN A 487 -1.33 -8.11 8.08
CA GLN A 487 -1.69 -9.43 8.60
C GLN A 487 -1.65 -9.45 10.14
N ALA A 488 -0.58 -8.92 10.76
CA ALA A 488 -0.50 -8.80 12.22
C ALA A 488 -1.62 -7.90 12.80
N PHE A 489 -1.94 -6.81 12.10
CA PHE A 489 -3.08 -5.94 12.42
C PHE A 489 -4.39 -6.75 12.42
N MET A 490 -4.67 -7.52 11.37
CA MET A 490 -5.89 -8.34 11.32
C MET A 490 -5.91 -9.48 12.35
N ASP A 491 -4.76 -10.06 12.66
CA ASP A 491 -4.65 -11.09 13.70
C ASP A 491 -5.01 -10.54 15.10
N ALA A 492 -4.82 -9.23 15.35
CA ALA A 492 -5.27 -8.55 16.56
C ALA A 492 -6.80 -8.48 16.70
N PHE A 493 -7.54 -8.49 15.60
CA PHE A 493 -9.02 -8.54 15.61
C PHE A 493 -9.57 -9.96 15.57
N SER A 494 -8.71 -10.98 15.43
CA SER A 494 -9.16 -12.38 15.36
C SER A 494 -9.63 -12.90 16.70
N LEU A 495 -10.78 -13.59 16.71
CA LEU A 495 -11.28 -14.33 17.88
C LEU A 495 -10.60 -15.69 18.07
N ALA A 496 -9.92 -16.21 17.04
CA ALA A 496 -9.28 -17.53 17.11
C ALA A 496 -7.97 -17.48 17.91
N GLU A 497 -7.82 -18.36 18.90
CA GLU A 497 -6.54 -18.58 19.57
C GLU A 497 -5.57 -19.26 18.59
N GLN A 498 -4.40 -18.65 18.40
CA GLN A 498 -3.38 -19.20 17.50
C GLN A 498 -2.35 -19.99 18.31
N GLN A 499 -2.42 -21.32 18.23
CA GLN A 499 -1.30 -22.18 18.65
C GLN A 499 -0.32 -22.27 17.48
N LEU A 500 0.75 -21.48 17.53
CA LEU A 500 1.76 -21.46 16.48
C LEU A 500 2.84 -22.51 16.77
N GLY A 501 2.99 -23.47 15.86
CA GLY A 501 4.04 -24.47 15.86
C GLY A 501 5.21 -24.08 14.95
N LYS A 502 6.18 -24.99 14.80
CA LYS A 502 7.37 -24.79 13.95
C LYS A 502 7.06 -24.59 12.46
N GLU A 503 5.96 -25.15 11.98
CA GLU A 503 5.48 -25.05 10.59
C GLU A 503 4.63 -23.80 10.32
N ALA A 504 4.48 -22.92 11.31
CA ALA A 504 3.69 -21.70 11.12
C ALA A 504 4.42 -20.74 10.17
N PRO A 505 3.67 -20.00 9.32
CA PRO A 505 4.26 -18.97 8.47
C PRO A 505 5.09 -17.96 9.26
N THR A 506 6.26 -17.60 8.73
CA THR A 506 7.24 -16.72 9.41
C THR A 506 6.65 -15.37 9.80
N ASN A 507 5.78 -14.79 8.95
CA ASN A 507 5.07 -13.54 9.26
C ASN A 507 4.18 -13.64 10.51
N LYS A 508 3.58 -14.80 10.80
CA LYS A 508 2.82 -15.04 12.03
C LYS A 508 3.72 -15.23 13.24
N LEU A 509 4.82 -15.97 13.07
CA LEU A 509 5.81 -16.16 14.14
C LEU A 509 6.43 -14.83 14.59
N LEU A 510 6.65 -13.90 13.66
CA LEU A 510 7.28 -12.61 13.91
C LEU A 510 6.53 -11.73 14.93
N TYR A 511 5.20 -11.80 14.95
CA TYR A 511 4.34 -11.02 15.84
C TYR A 511 3.60 -11.86 16.89
N ALA A 512 3.85 -13.18 16.96
CA ALA A 512 3.14 -14.13 17.80
C ALA A 512 3.01 -13.69 19.28
N LYS A 513 4.05 -13.07 19.83
CA LYS A 513 4.10 -12.62 21.23
C LYS A 513 3.32 -11.33 21.48
N ASP A 514 3.10 -10.51 20.45
CA ASP A 514 2.45 -9.20 20.57
C ASP A 514 0.93 -9.32 20.38
N ILE A 515 0.48 -10.25 19.52
CA ILE A 515 -0.95 -10.44 19.17
C ILE A 515 -1.87 -10.60 20.39
N PRO A 516 -1.54 -11.39 21.44
CA PRO A 516 -2.42 -11.50 22.60
C PRO A 516 -2.70 -10.16 23.28
N ASN A 517 -1.70 -9.28 23.40
CA ASN A 517 -1.88 -7.96 23.99
C ASN A 517 -2.75 -7.07 23.09
N TYR A 518 -2.50 -7.09 21.77
CA TYR A 518 -3.33 -6.33 20.82
C TYR A 518 -4.78 -6.79 20.81
N LYS A 519 -5.05 -8.09 20.97
CA LYS A 519 -6.43 -8.61 21.11
C LYS A 519 -7.15 -8.04 22.31
N GLU A 520 -6.47 -7.90 23.45
CA GLU A 520 -7.07 -7.31 24.65
C GLU A 520 -7.30 -5.80 24.49
N GLU A 521 -6.38 -5.08 23.83
CA GLU A 521 -6.58 -3.67 23.47
C GLU A 521 -7.80 -3.50 22.54
N VAL A 522 -7.94 -4.35 21.50
CA VAL A 522 -9.07 -4.32 20.56
C VAL A 522 -10.40 -4.65 21.24
N LYS A 523 -10.44 -5.67 22.11
CA LYS A 523 -11.64 -5.98 22.91
C LYS A 523 -12.05 -4.79 23.75
N SER A 524 -11.08 -4.12 24.38
CA SER A 524 -11.30 -2.93 25.19
C SER A 524 -11.81 -1.76 24.35
N TYR A 525 -11.27 -1.57 23.14
CA TYR A 525 -11.72 -0.55 22.18
C TYR A 525 -13.19 -0.75 21.76
N TYR A 526 -13.57 -1.96 21.33
CA TYR A 526 -14.96 -2.26 20.95
C TYR A 526 -15.93 -2.10 22.12
N LYS A 527 -15.51 -2.52 23.32
CA LYS A 527 -16.29 -2.28 24.54
C LYS A 527 -16.45 -0.79 24.81
N ALA A 528 -15.36 -0.01 24.75
CA ALA A 528 -15.39 1.41 25.04
C ALA A 528 -16.31 2.17 24.06
N ILE A 529 -16.30 1.85 22.76
CA ILE A 529 -17.23 2.46 21.79
C ILE A 529 -18.68 2.12 22.10
N ARG A 530 -18.97 0.86 22.43
CA ARG A 530 -20.32 0.42 22.79
C ARG A 530 -20.83 1.15 24.03
N ASP A 531 -19.96 1.35 25.02
CA ASP A 531 -20.30 1.98 26.29
C ASP A 531 -20.43 3.52 26.17
N LEU A 532 -20.08 4.13 25.02
CA LEU A 532 -20.35 5.55 24.74
C LEU A 532 -21.86 5.84 24.59
N PRO A 533 -22.32 7.05 24.95
CA PRO A 533 -23.70 7.47 24.68
C PRO A 533 -24.08 7.30 23.21
N PRO A 534 -25.33 6.91 22.91
CA PRO A 534 -25.81 6.83 21.53
C PRO A 534 -25.83 8.22 20.90
N LEU A 535 -25.51 8.29 19.61
CA LEU A 535 -25.57 9.53 18.84
C LEU A 535 -27.02 9.86 18.51
N SER A 536 -27.39 11.13 18.63
CA SER A 536 -28.68 11.62 18.14
C SER A 536 -28.70 11.71 16.62
N THR A 537 -29.89 11.61 16.02
CA THR A 537 -30.07 11.77 14.57
C THR A 537 -29.54 13.13 14.08
N SER A 538 -29.76 14.20 14.87
CA SER A 538 -29.28 15.54 14.52
C SER A 538 -27.75 15.63 14.49
N GLU A 539 -27.04 14.99 15.42
CA GLU A 539 -25.57 14.99 15.43
C GLU A 539 -25.00 14.27 14.21
N ILE A 540 -25.62 13.15 13.80
CA ILE A 540 -25.19 12.38 12.63
C ILE A 540 -25.47 13.18 11.34
N GLU A 541 -26.67 13.75 11.21
CA GLU A 541 -27.03 14.56 10.05
C GLU A 541 -26.15 15.81 9.94
N GLU A 542 -25.84 16.46 11.06
CA GLU A 542 -24.92 17.60 11.09
C GLU A 542 -23.53 17.20 10.62
N PHE A 543 -22.96 16.12 11.17
CA PHE A 543 -21.66 15.59 10.75
C PHE A 543 -21.63 15.27 9.24
N LEU A 544 -22.60 14.52 8.74
CA LEU A 544 -22.67 14.14 7.33
C LEU A 544 -22.87 15.35 6.42
N THR A 545 -23.65 16.34 6.85
CA THR A 545 -23.85 17.59 6.10
C THR A 545 -22.56 18.42 6.06
N GLN A 546 -21.80 18.47 7.15
CA GLN A 546 -20.50 19.14 7.19
C GLN A 546 -19.49 18.45 6.26
N GLU A 547 -19.41 17.13 6.28
CA GLU A 547 -18.54 16.37 5.37
C GLU A 547 -18.96 16.52 3.89
N SER A 548 -20.26 16.57 3.59
CA SER A 548 -20.75 16.87 2.23
C SER A 548 -20.33 18.27 1.77
N LYS A 549 -20.44 19.28 2.64
CA LYS A 549 -20.05 20.67 2.31
C LYS A 549 -18.54 20.81 2.13
N LYS A 550 -17.74 20.13 2.95
CA LYS A 550 -16.28 20.16 2.90
C LYS A 550 -15.72 19.68 1.56
N HIS A 551 -16.46 18.80 0.90
CA HIS A 551 -16.06 18.14 -0.34
C HIS A 551 -16.97 18.51 -1.53
N GLU A 552 -17.75 19.57 -1.38
CA GLU A 552 -18.55 20.12 -2.46
C GLU A 552 -17.62 20.63 -3.59
N ASN A 553 -17.98 20.35 -4.84
CA ASN A 553 -17.19 20.71 -6.02
C ASN A 553 -15.79 20.06 -6.11
N GLU A 554 -15.49 19.02 -5.34
CA GLU A 554 -14.25 18.22 -5.51
C GLU A 554 -14.35 17.27 -6.72
N PHE A 555 -15.57 16.86 -7.08
CA PHE A 555 -15.82 15.92 -8.16
C PHE A 555 -16.86 16.40 -9.16
N ASN A 556 -16.73 15.86 -10.36
CA ASN A 556 -17.67 16.00 -11.46
C ASN A 556 -18.80 14.96 -11.34
N GLU A 557 -19.85 15.31 -10.59
CA GLU A 557 -21.01 14.44 -10.36
C GLU A 557 -21.72 14.04 -11.66
N GLU A 558 -21.73 14.91 -12.67
CA GLU A 558 -22.33 14.64 -13.98
C GLU A 558 -21.68 13.45 -14.71
N VAL A 559 -20.35 13.32 -14.59
CA VAL A 559 -19.63 12.18 -15.18
C VAL A 559 -20.00 10.89 -14.47
N ALA A 560 -20.08 10.92 -13.13
CA ALA A 560 -20.51 9.77 -12.35
C ALA A 560 -21.96 9.35 -12.68
N LEU A 561 -22.89 10.30 -12.80
CA LEU A 561 -24.26 10.06 -13.25
C LEU A 561 -24.31 9.47 -14.67
N THR A 562 -23.45 9.94 -15.57
CA THR A 562 -23.34 9.39 -16.92
C THR A 562 -22.85 7.93 -16.91
N GLU A 563 -21.85 7.59 -16.07
CA GLU A 563 -21.40 6.21 -15.92
C GLU A 563 -22.47 5.31 -15.28
N ILE A 564 -23.23 5.81 -14.29
CA ILE A 564 -24.39 5.10 -13.71
C ILE A 564 -25.44 4.82 -14.79
N TYR A 565 -25.74 5.80 -15.63
CA TYR A 565 -26.71 5.65 -16.72
C TYR A 565 -26.33 4.55 -17.72
N LYS A 566 -25.04 4.35 -17.99
CA LYS A 566 -24.58 3.25 -18.86
C LYS A 566 -25.01 1.89 -18.32
N TYR A 567 -24.94 1.67 -17.00
CA TYR A 567 -25.44 0.44 -16.38
C TYR A 567 -26.96 0.34 -16.46
N ILE A 568 -27.67 1.43 -16.18
CA ILE A 568 -29.14 1.47 -16.27
C ILE A 568 -29.59 1.07 -17.68
N ILE A 569 -28.95 1.59 -18.73
CA ILE A 569 -29.31 1.27 -20.11
C ILE A 569 -28.90 -0.13 -20.52
N LYS A 570 -27.74 -0.61 -20.05
CA LYS A 570 -27.27 -1.98 -20.31
C LYS A 570 -28.26 -3.03 -19.78
N TYR A 571 -28.96 -2.73 -18.68
CA TYR A 571 -29.91 -3.62 -18.01
C TYR A 571 -31.34 -3.04 -18.00
N PHE A 572 -31.67 -2.25 -19.01
CA PHE A 572 -32.90 -1.45 -19.02
C PHE A 572 -34.14 -2.32 -18.96
N ASP A 573 -34.17 -3.41 -19.74
CA ASP A 573 -35.32 -4.30 -19.82
C ASP A 573 -35.54 -5.02 -18.49
N GLU A 574 -34.49 -5.48 -17.82
CA GLU A 574 -34.59 -6.12 -16.50
C GLU A 574 -35.08 -5.13 -15.43
N ILE A 575 -34.59 -3.88 -15.46
CA ILE A 575 -35.00 -2.81 -14.55
C ILE A 575 -36.48 -2.47 -14.77
N ILE A 576 -36.91 -2.22 -16.01
CA ILE A 576 -38.31 -1.89 -16.32
C ILE A 576 -39.22 -3.05 -15.90
N ASN A 577 -38.89 -4.29 -16.28
CA ASN A 577 -39.67 -5.46 -15.89
C ASN A 577 -39.80 -5.59 -14.36
N LYS A 578 -38.77 -5.21 -13.61
CA LYS A 578 -38.80 -5.23 -12.15
C LYS A 578 -39.70 -4.11 -11.59
N LEU A 579 -39.57 -2.89 -12.10
CA LEU A 579 -40.41 -1.74 -11.72
C LEU A 579 -41.90 -1.95 -12.03
N GLU A 580 -42.22 -2.72 -13.08
CA GLU A 580 -43.61 -3.06 -13.43
C GLU A 580 -44.26 -4.05 -12.46
N ARG A 581 -43.46 -4.94 -11.88
CA ARG A 581 -43.94 -5.98 -10.96
C ARG A 581 -44.07 -5.48 -9.52
N GLU A 582 -43.33 -4.44 -9.16
CA GLU A 582 -43.34 -3.87 -7.81
C GLU A 582 -44.36 -2.73 -7.69
N ARG A 583 -45.27 -2.84 -6.71
CA ARG A 583 -46.28 -1.82 -6.46
C ARG A 583 -45.64 -0.53 -5.93
N GLY A 584 -46.11 0.62 -6.38
CA GLY A 584 -45.64 1.93 -5.90
C GLY A 584 -44.41 2.47 -6.63
N LEU A 585 -43.97 1.82 -7.70
CA LEU A 585 -42.87 2.27 -8.57
C LEU A 585 -43.33 2.74 -9.96
N GLU A 586 -44.64 2.95 -10.15
CA GLU A 586 -45.21 3.35 -11.43
C GLU A 586 -44.71 4.72 -11.89
N ASP A 587 -44.52 5.65 -10.94
CA ASP A 587 -43.98 6.98 -11.23
C ASP A 587 -42.49 6.92 -11.55
N ALA A 588 -41.70 6.16 -10.77
CA ALA A 588 -40.28 5.93 -11.06
C ALA A 588 -40.07 5.30 -12.44
N ARG A 589 -40.94 4.37 -12.86
CA ARG A 589 -40.93 3.80 -14.23
C ARG A 589 -41.16 4.86 -15.30
N LYS A 590 -42.16 5.74 -15.13
CA LYS A 590 -42.45 6.83 -16.07
C LYS A 590 -41.27 7.81 -16.15
N GLN A 591 -40.68 8.15 -15.00
CA GLN A 591 -39.52 9.01 -14.93
C GLN A 591 -38.31 8.37 -15.62
N LEU A 592 -38.06 7.07 -15.43
CA LEU A 592 -36.97 6.36 -16.12
C LEU A 592 -37.13 6.38 -17.64
N LEU A 593 -38.35 6.15 -18.15
CA LEU A 593 -38.63 6.24 -19.60
C LEU A 593 -38.35 7.66 -20.13
N LYS A 594 -38.79 8.69 -19.41
CA LYS A 594 -38.50 10.09 -19.75
C LYS A 594 -37.00 10.38 -19.75
N VAL A 595 -36.26 9.91 -18.76
CA VAL A 595 -34.79 10.06 -18.70
C VAL A 595 -34.17 9.42 -19.95
N LYS A 596 -34.60 8.21 -20.32
CA LYS A 596 -34.09 7.54 -21.52
C LYS A 596 -34.33 8.36 -22.79
N ASP A 597 -35.53 8.90 -22.96
CA ASP A 597 -35.88 9.71 -24.13
C ASP A 597 -34.99 10.97 -24.22
N LEU A 598 -34.77 11.67 -23.09
CA LEU A 598 -33.90 12.85 -23.03
C LEU A 598 -32.44 12.53 -23.42
N PHE A 599 -31.92 11.38 -22.98
CA PHE A 599 -30.56 10.95 -23.36
C PHE A 599 -30.47 10.54 -24.83
N ASP A 600 -31.51 9.93 -25.39
CA ASP A 600 -31.55 9.53 -26.81
C ASP A 600 -31.70 10.75 -27.74
N GLU A 601 -32.47 11.76 -27.35
CA GLU A 601 -32.55 13.04 -28.06
C GLU A 601 -31.20 13.76 -28.08
N LYS A 602 -30.50 13.81 -26.94
CA LYS A 602 -29.16 14.41 -26.85
C LYS A 602 -28.14 13.70 -27.74
N LYS A 603 -28.22 12.37 -27.85
CA LYS A 603 -27.41 11.62 -28.82
C LYS A 603 -27.72 12.08 -30.23
N LYS A 604 -28.99 12.11 -30.66
CA LYS A 604 -29.38 12.55 -32.02
C LYS A 604 -28.88 13.97 -32.34
N CYS A 605 -28.95 14.90 -31.40
CA CYS A 605 -28.45 16.27 -31.59
C CYS A 605 -26.93 16.36 -31.79
N LYS A 606 -26.15 15.43 -31.21
CA LYS A 606 -24.68 15.35 -31.42
C LYS A 606 -24.28 14.80 -32.80
N TRP A 607 -25.15 14.07 -33.50
CA TRP A 607 -24.88 13.59 -34.87
C TRP A 607 -25.29 14.59 -35.95
N MET A 608 -26.04 15.64 -35.58
CA MET A 608 -26.49 16.72 -36.48
C MET A 608 -25.63 17.98 -36.40
N ARG A 609 -24.59 18.00 -35.55
CA ARG A 609 -23.50 18.98 -35.54
C ARG A 609 -22.22 18.27 -35.97
#